data_AF-A0A0D7QCJ2-F1
#
_entry.id   AF-A0A0D7QCJ2-F1
#
_cell.length_a   1.000
_cell.length_b   1.000
_cell.length_c   1.000
_cell.angle_alpha   90.00
_cell.angle_beta   90.00
_cell.angle_gamma   90.00
#
_symmetry.space_group_name_H-M   'P 1'
#
loop_
_entity.id
_entity.type
_entity.pdbx_description
1 polymer ?
#
loop_
_entity_poly.entity_id
_entity_poly.type
_entity_poly.pdbx_seq_one_letter_code
_entity_poly.pdbx_strand_id
1 'polypeptide(L)'
;MTFKIKNLSEYLTEEDIARNTRRTELELTSRRLDNDITAVKALQDDGENRQHDRYIDALIEGKDAPLPKTSSTQLNELRQQKWNVEKALDVLASKDVHAQTEAKKRLCLDLKPQSESMGKQLAEATSALNKIHLEYFKIKRHLINEGIGLHGGVFSVDLERFFGIPSDRTGPLADYFRDSVKAGHLKSVPEALR
;
A
#
# COMPACT_ATOMS: atom_id res chain seq x y z
N MET A 1 -17.59 18.37 8.16
CA MET A 1 -17.38 16.93 8.42
C MET A 1 -15.90 16.65 8.22
N THR A 2 -15.18 16.13 9.22
CA THR A 2 -13.72 15.95 9.15
C THR A 2 -13.42 14.50 8.77
N PHE A 3 -12.67 14.28 7.69
CA PHE A 3 -12.26 12.95 7.24
C PHE A 3 -11.30 12.34 8.27
N LYS A 4 -11.63 11.17 8.82
CA LYS A 4 -10.79 10.47 9.81
C LYS A 4 -10.21 9.22 9.18
N ILE A 5 -8.90 9.22 8.98
CA ILE A 5 -8.14 8.06 8.51
C ILE A 5 -7.49 7.41 9.72
N LYS A 6 -7.86 6.17 10.00
CA LYS A 6 -7.18 5.35 11.01
C LYS A 6 -5.82 4.89 10.49
N ASN A 7 -4.87 4.66 11.39
CA ASN A 7 -3.56 4.13 10.98
C ASN A 7 -3.73 2.68 10.48
N LEU A 8 -2.98 2.29 9.45
CA LEU A 8 -3.01 0.93 8.92
C LEU A 8 -2.66 -0.12 9.98
N SER A 9 -1.81 0.24 10.95
CA SER A 9 -1.45 -0.62 12.08
C SER A 9 -2.65 -1.00 12.95
N GLU A 10 -3.72 -0.20 12.97
CA GLU A 10 -4.95 -0.50 13.72
C GLU A 10 -5.79 -1.62 13.07
N TYR A 11 -5.44 -2.03 11.84
CA TYR A 11 -6.10 -3.11 11.11
C TYR A 11 -5.29 -4.42 11.09
N LEU A 12 -4.08 -4.39 11.68
CA LEU A 12 -3.26 -5.58 11.87
C LEU A 12 -3.83 -6.44 12.99
N THR A 13 -3.80 -7.75 12.80
CA THR A 13 -4.21 -8.73 13.80
C THR A 13 -3.08 -8.97 14.82
N GLU A 14 -3.41 -9.55 15.97
CA GLU A 14 -2.40 -9.99 16.95
C GLU A 14 -1.40 -10.98 16.33
N GLU A 15 -1.85 -11.81 15.39
CA GLU A 15 -0.99 -12.72 14.63
C GLU A 15 -0.01 -12.01 13.70
N ASP A 16 -0.39 -10.86 13.13
CA ASP A 16 0.51 -10.04 12.29
C ASP A 16 1.60 -9.39 13.16
N ILE A 17 1.23 -8.92 14.35
CA ILE A 17 2.17 -8.36 15.32
C ILE A 17 3.15 -9.44 15.80
N ALA A 18 2.65 -10.62 16.16
CA ALA A 18 3.48 -11.76 16.56
C ALA A 18 4.41 -12.23 15.43
N ARG A 19 3.96 -12.19 14.17
CA ARG A 19 4.81 -12.50 13.00
C ARG A 19 5.97 -11.52 12.83
N ASN A 20 5.74 -10.23 13.03
CA ASN A 20 6.81 -9.23 12.98
C ASN A 20 7.89 -9.48 14.05
N THR A 21 7.48 -9.85 15.27
CA THR A 21 8.42 -10.23 16.33
C THR A 21 9.23 -11.46 15.91
N ARG A 22 8.57 -12.52 15.43
CA ARG A 22 9.23 -13.75 14.98
C ARG A 22 10.19 -13.55 13.80
N ARG A 23 9.86 -12.63 12.89
CA ARG A 23 10.75 -12.22 11.80
C ARG A 23 12.03 -11.59 12.35
N THR A 24 11.90 -10.68 13.32
CA THR A 24 13.05 -10.04 13.97
C THR A 24 13.97 -11.07 14.62
N GLU A 25 13.40 -12.07 15.31
CA GLU A 25 14.16 -13.17 15.91
C GLU A 25 14.89 -14.03 14.87
N LEU A 26 14.26 -14.32 13.73
CA LEU A 26 14.88 -15.07 12.63
C LEU A 26 15.98 -14.26 11.93
N GLU A 27 15.83 -12.96 11.77
CA GLU A 27 16.87 -12.08 11.24
C GLU A 27 18.11 -12.05 12.16
N LEU A 28 17.90 -11.99 13.49
CA LEU A 28 18.99 -12.12 14.46
C LEU A 28 19.66 -13.49 14.39
N THR A 29 18.87 -14.55 14.25
CA THR A 29 19.38 -15.93 14.13
C THR A 29 20.21 -16.10 12.85
N SER A 30 19.76 -15.54 11.73
CA SER A 30 20.50 -15.55 10.46
C SER A 30 21.87 -14.87 10.59
N ARG A 31 21.92 -13.69 11.22
CA ARG A 31 23.18 -12.98 11.50
C ARG A 31 24.12 -13.77 12.40
N ARG A 32 23.58 -14.47 13.41
CA ARG A 32 24.39 -15.35 14.27
C ARG A 32 25.00 -16.49 13.46
N LEU A 33 24.22 -17.14 12.60
CA LEU A 33 24.72 -18.21 11.73
C LEU A 33 25.79 -17.72 10.74
N ASP A 34 25.69 -16.50 10.24
CA ASP A 34 26.74 -15.89 9.42
C ASP A 34 28.06 -15.71 10.17
N ASN A 35 28.00 -15.27 11.42
CA ASN A 35 29.17 -15.17 12.29
C ASN A 35 29.77 -16.55 12.56
N ASP A 36 28.94 -17.56 12.85
CA ASP A 36 29.38 -18.93 13.12
C ASP A 36 30.04 -19.56 11.88
N ILE A 37 29.47 -19.38 10.68
CA ILE A 37 30.06 -19.83 9.41
C ILE A 37 31.42 -19.16 9.18
N THR A 38 31.51 -17.86 9.45
CA THR A 38 32.76 -17.10 9.29
C THR A 38 33.83 -17.59 10.27
N ALA A 39 33.46 -17.85 11.53
CA ALA A 39 34.35 -18.38 12.54
C ALA A 39 34.89 -19.78 12.17
N VAL A 40 34.01 -20.69 11.70
CA VAL A 40 34.44 -22.04 11.29
C VAL A 40 35.33 -22.00 10.05
N LYS A 41 35.07 -21.11 9.09
CA LYS A 41 35.97 -20.90 7.94
C LYS A 41 37.36 -20.42 8.36
N ALA A 42 37.42 -19.45 9.27
CA ALA A 42 38.70 -18.96 9.79
C ALA A 42 39.51 -20.05 10.51
N LEU A 43 38.83 -20.94 11.25
CA LEU A 43 39.47 -22.09 11.91
C LEU A 43 39.93 -23.18 10.91
N GLN A 44 39.27 -23.29 9.75
CA GLN A 44 39.65 -24.23 8.71
C GLN A 44 40.97 -23.82 8.02
N ASP A 45 41.20 -22.52 7.86
CA ASP A 45 42.45 -21.98 7.31
C ASP A 45 43.67 -22.16 8.26
N ASP A 46 43.44 -22.39 9.56
CA ASP A 46 44.47 -22.42 10.61
C ASP A 46 44.89 -23.81 11.14
N GLY A 47 44.23 -24.92 10.79
CA GLY A 47 44.79 -26.25 11.10
C GLY A 47 43.86 -27.46 11.22
N GLU A 48 43.26 -27.92 10.12
CA GLU A 48 42.58 -29.23 10.08
C GLU A 48 43.52 -30.41 10.36
N ASN A 49 44.80 -30.34 9.95
CA ASN A 49 45.75 -31.44 10.17
C ASN A 49 46.07 -31.67 11.66
N ARG A 50 46.17 -30.60 12.47
CA ARG A 50 46.58 -30.70 13.89
C ARG A 50 45.52 -31.35 14.79
N GLN A 51 44.24 -31.26 14.44
CA GLN A 51 43.16 -31.87 15.21
C GLN A 51 43.02 -33.35 14.91
N HIS A 52 43.27 -33.75 13.65
CA HIS A 52 43.25 -35.15 13.28
C HIS A 52 44.43 -35.91 13.89
N ASP A 53 45.62 -35.30 13.91
CA ASP A 53 46.82 -35.87 14.55
C ASP A 53 46.60 -36.09 16.06
N ARG A 54 46.03 -35.12 16.77
CA ARG A 54 45.70 -35.24 18.21
C ARG A 54 44.66 -36.31 18.51
N TYR A 55 43.70 -36.51 17.60
CA TYR A 55 42.71 -37.58 17.72
C TYR A 55 43.38 -38.96 17.56
N ILE A 56 44.27 -39.10 16.58
CA ILE A 56 45.07 -40.32 16.37
C ILE A 56 45.96 -40.59 17.59
N ASP A 57 46.64 -39.57 18.12
CA ASP A 57 47.47 -39.69 19.32
C ASP A 57 46.66 -40.15 20.54
N ALA A 58 45.45 -39.60 20.74
CA ALA A 58 44.56 -40.02 21.84
C ALA A 58 44.08 -41.47 21.70
N LEU A 59 43.81 -41.93 20.47
CA LEU A 59 43.49 -43.33 20.19
C LEU A 59 44.68 -44.26 20.44
N ILE A 60 45.89 -43.85 20.06
CA ILE A 60 47.14 -44.59 20.33
C ILE A 60 47.37 -44.71 21.85
N GLU A 61 47.03 -43.67 22.62
CA GLU A 61 47.08 -43.66 24.09
C GLU A 61 45.92 -44.43 24.77
N GLY A 62 45.01 -45.03 23.99
CA GLY A 62 43.88 -45.82 24.51
C GLY A 62 42.78 -44.98 25.18
N LYS A 63 42.72 -43.68 24.89
CA LYS A 63 41.66 -42.78 25.37
C LYS A 63 40.52 -42.76 24.36
N ASP A 64 39.29 -42.88 24.84
CA ASP A 64 38.10 -42.62 24.02
C ASP A 64 38.03 -41.11 23.73
N ALA A 65 38.40 -40.74 22.51
CA ALA A 65 38.22 -39.40 21.98
C ALA A 65 37.03 -39.41 21.00
N PRO A 66 36.16 -38.38 21.00
CA PRO A 66 35.15 -38.23 19.96
C PRO A 66 35.85 -37.89 18.62
N LEU A 67 35.40 -38.53 17.54
CA LEU A 67 35.89 -38.22 16.19
C LEU A 67 35.71 -36.73 15.92
N PRO A 68 36.76 -35.98 15.52
CA PRO A 68 36.61 -34.58 15.17
C PRO A 68 35.61 -34.48 14.03
N LYS A 69 34.49 -33.75 14.23
CA LYS A 69 33.66 -33.38 13.08
C LYS A 69 34.56 -32.59 12.14
N THR A 70 34.70 -33.06 10.91
CA THR A 70 35.43 -32.28 9.90
C THR A 70 34.79 -30.89 9.80
N SER A 71 35.60 -29.84 9.70
CA SER A 71 35.08 -28.46 9.57
C SER A 71 34.10 -28.36 8.40
N SER A 72 34.29 -29.19 7.36
CA SER A 72 33.34 -29.40 6.26
C SER A 72 31.94 -29.84 6.71
N THR A 73 31.83 -30.86 7.58
CA THR A 73 30.53 -31.31 8.12
C THR A 73 29.86 -30.21 8.93
N GLN A 74 30.61 -29.51 9.79
CA GLN A 74 30.08 -28.41 10.60
C GLN A 74 29.63 -27.22 9.74
N LEU A 75 30.39 -26.87 8.70
CA LEU A 75 30.01 -25.83 7.73
C LEU A 75 28.73 -26.21 6.97
N ASN A 76 28.59 -27.47 6.56
CA ASN A 76 27.39 -27.93 5.87
C ASN A 76 26.16 -27.90 6.79
N GLU A 77 26.29 -28.31 8.05
CA GLU A 77 25.23 -28.18 9.06
C GLU A 77 24.80 -26.72 9.23
N LEU A 78 25.75 -25.79 9.40
CA LEU A 78 25.47 -24.35 9.56
C LEU A 78 24.84 -23.74 8.30
N ARG A 79 25.32 -24.09 7.11
CA ARG A 79 24.74 -23.64 5.83
C ARG A 79 23.31 -24.14 5.65
N GLN A 80 23.04 -25.39 6.02
CA GLN A 80 21.69 -25.94 5.95
C GLN A 80 20.74 -25.22 6.93
N GLN A 81 21.20 -24.95 8.15
CA GLN A 81 20.44 -24.16 9.13
C GLN A 81 20.16 -22.75 8.61
N LYS A 82 21.16 -22.08 8.03
CA LYS A 82 21.00 -20.75 7.44
C LYS A 82 19.98 -20.76 6.30
N TRP A 83 20.08 -21.72 5.39
CA TRP A 83 19.14 -21.87 4.29
C TRP A 83 17.70 -22.07 4.79
N ASN A 84 17.49 -22.87 5.84
CA ASN A 84 16.17 -23.04 6.46
C ASN A 84 15.63 -21.73 7.04
N VAL A 85 16.48 -20.92 7.69
CA VAL A 85 16.10 -19.61 8.24
C VAL A 85 15.75 -18.62 7.12
N GLU A 86 16.54 -18.57 6.04
CA GLU A 86 16.24 -17.74 4.87
C GLU A 86 14.90 -18.13 4.23
N LYS A 87 14.65 -19.44 4.07
CA LYS A 87 13.35 -19.92 3.58
C LYS A 87 12.18 -19.54 4.49
N ALA A 88 12.38 -19.60 5.81
CA ALA A 88 11.36 -19.15 6.75
C ALA A 88 11.10 -17.64 6.64
N LEU A 89 12.14 -16.82 6.44
CA LEU A 89 12.01 -15.38 6.23
C LEU A 89 11.27 -15.05 4.92
N ASP A 90 11.56 -15.75 3.82
CA ASP A 90 10.85 -15.59 2.54
C ASP A 90 9.35 -15.88 2.68
N VAL A 91 9.01 -16.95 3.40
CA VAL A 91 7.62 -17.32 3.69
C VAL A 91 6.94 -16.24 4.54
N LEU A 92 7.61 -15.71 5.56
CA LEU A 92 7.07 -14.63 6.39
C LEU A 92 6.86 -13.34 5.58
N ALA A 93 7.82 -12.96 4.73
CA ALA A 93 7.68 -11.78 3.87
C ALA A 93 6.45 -11.88 2.96
N SER A 94 6.20 -13.07 2.39
CA SER A 94 5.01 -13.31 1.56
C SER A 94 3.71 -13.17 2.38
N LYS A 95 3.70 -13.65 3.62
CA LYS A 95 2.56 -13.52 4.54
C LYS A 95 2.33 -12.08 4.99
N ASP A 96 3.38 -11.29 5.17
CA ASP A 96 3.29 -9.87 5.51
C ASP A 96 2.62 -9.07 4.40
N VAL A 97 3.01 -9.31 3.14
CA VAL A 97 2.38 -8.67 1.97
C VAL A 97 0.88 -9.00 1.92
N HIS A 98 0.51 -10.26 2.20
CA HIS A 98 -0.88 -10.66 2.24
C HIS A 98 -1.65 -9.95 3.36
N ALA A 99 -1.11 -9.95 4.58
CA ALA A 99 -1.70 -9.26 5.72
C ALA A 99 -1.90 -7.76 5.48
N GLN A 100 -0.88 -7.09 4.92
CA GLN A 100 -0.99 -5.68 4.55
C GLN A 100 -2.07 -5.45 3.49
N THR A 101 -2.20 -6.36 2.54
CA THR A 101 -3.24 -6.26 1.50
C THR A 101 -4.64 -6.37 2.11
N GLU A 102 -4.85 -7.31 3.03
CA GLU A 102 -6.13 -7.46 3.73
C GLU A 102 -6.43 -6.26 4.65
N ALA A 103 -5.43 -5.75 5.38
CA ALA A 103 -5.57 -4.54 6.18
C ALA A 103 -5.96 -3.32 5.32
N LYS A 104 -5.33 -3.15 4.15
CA LYS A 104 -5.66 -2.08 3.18
C LYS A 104 -7.10 -2.23 2.66
N LYS A 105 -7.54 -3.45 2.34
CA LYS A 105 -8.93 -3.70 1.92
C LYS A 105 -9.93 -3.30 3.01
N ARG A 106 -9.67 -3.66 4.27
CA ARG A 106 -10.50 -3.27 5.42
C ARG A 106 -10.56 -1.75 5.58
N LEU A 107 -9.43 -1.07 5.48
CA LEU A 107 -9.38 0.40 5.51
C LEU A 107 -10.24 1.01 4.39
N CYS A 108 -10.15 0.49 3.15
CA CYS A 108 -10.99 0.96 2.05
C CYS A 108 -12.49 0.76 2.31
N LEU A 109 -12.88 -0.37 2.92
CA LEU A 109 -14.27 -0.63 3.30
C LEU A 109 -14.76 0.35 4.37
N ASP A 110 -13.93 0.67 5.35
CA ASP A 110 -14.25 1.67 6.40
C ASP A 110 -14.36 3.10 5.84
N LEU A 111 -13.53 3.44 4.85
CA LEU A 111 -13.54 4.77 4.21
C LEU A 111 -14.67 4.93 3.19
N LYS A 112 -15.14 3.82 2.58
CA LYS A 112 -16.20 3.82 1.57
C LYS A 112 -17.43 4.65 1.96
N PRO A 113 -18.08 4.47 3.13
CA PRO A 113 -19.26 5.26 3.46
C PRO A 113 -18.97 6.76 3.61
N GLN A 114 -17.78 7.13 4.10
CA GLN A 114 -17.37 8.54 4.18
C GLN A 114 -17.19 9.13 2.78
N SER A 115 -16.52 8.40 1.89
CA SER A 115 -16.33 8.79 0.49
C SER A 115 -17.65 8.91 -0.27
N GLU A 116 -18.57 7.96 -0.09
CA GLU A 116 -19.90 7.99 -0.73
C GLU A 116 -20.74 9.16 -0.20
N SER A 117 -20.69 9.44 1.10
CA SER A 117 -21.37 10.59 1.70
C SER A 117 -20.86 11.92 1.12
N MET A 118 -19.54 12.07 1.00
CA MET A 118 -18.93 13.26 0.41
C MET A 118 -19.21 13.37 -1.09
N GLY A 119 -19.13 12.26 -1.83
CA GLY A 119 -19.48 12.20 -3.26
C GLY A 119 -20.92 12.65 -3.51
N LYS A 120 -21.85 12.21 -2.65
CA LYS A 120 -23.25 12.66 -2.68
C LYS A 120 -23.39 14.16 -2.41
N GLN A 121 -22.77 14.68 -1.35
CA GLN A 121 -22.82 16.11 -1.03
C GLN A 121 -22.25 16.97 -2.16
N LEU A 122 -21.14 16.53 -2.76
CA LEU A 122 -20.52 17.22 -3.89
C LEU A 122 -21.43 17.21 -5.12
N ALA A 123 -22.06 16.07 -5.43
CA ALA A 123 -22.97 15.96 -6.56
C ALA A 123 -24.22 16.83 -6.39
N GLU A 124 -24.79 16.88 -5.17
CA GLU A 124 -25.93 17.74 -4.83
C GLU A 124 -25.56 19.22 -4.94
N ALA A 125 -24.42 19.64 -4.39
CA ALA A 125 -23.92 21.00 -4.48
C ALA A 125 -23.64 21.42 -5.94
N THR A 126 -23.02 20.54 -6.73
CA THR A 126 -22.74 20.78 -8.15
C THR A 126 -24.04 20.87 -8.95
N SER A 127 -25.04 20.06 -8.63
CA SER A 127 -26.38 20.15 -9.24
C SER A 127 -27.06 21.48 -8.93
N ALA A 128 -27.00 21.94 -7.68
CA ALA A 128 -27.52 23.25 -7.30
C ALA A 128 -26.77 24.39 -8.02
N LEU A 129 -25.45 24.31 -8.11
CA LEU A 129 -24.62 25.25 -8.84
C LEU A 129 -24.97 25.29 -10.33
N ASN A 130 -25.16 24.12 -10.97
CA ASN A 130 -25.53 24.05 -12.38
C ASN A 130 -26.86 24.73 -12.68
N LYS A 131 -27.84 24.66 -11.76
CA LYS A 131 -29.11 25.39 -11.91
C LYS A 131 -28.90 26.90 -11.94
N ILE A 132 -28.09 27.42 -11.02
CA ILE A 132 -27.77 28.86 -10.96
C ILE A 132 -26.99 29.27 -12.21
N HIS A 133 -26.01 28.44 -12.61
CA HIS A 133 -25.19 28.69 -13.79
C HIS A 133 -26.04 28.70 -15.07
N LEU A 134 -27.02 27.81 -15.20
CA LEU A 134 -27.94 27.78 -16.33
C LEU A 134 -28.76 29.06 -16.44
N GLU A 135 -29.32 29.56 -15.34
CA GLU A 135 -30.08 30.81 -15.35
C GLU A 135 -29.18 32.01 -15.65
N TYR A 136 -27.99 32.06 -15.05
CA TYR A 136 -26.97 33.07 -15.38
C TYR A 136 -26.62 33.06 -16.88
N PHE A 137 -26.39 31.88 -17.45
CA PHE A 137 -26.08 31.70 -18.87
C PHE A 137 -27.23 32.14 -19.78
N LYS A 138 -28.48 31.77 -19.43
CA LYS A 138 -29.68 32.19 -20.19
C LYS A 138 -29.83 33.71 -20.21
N ILE A 139 -29.69 34.37 -19.06
CA ILE A 139 -29.80 35.84 -18.98
C ILE A 139 -28.69 36.51 -19.81
N LYS A 140 -27.44 36.05 -19.65
CA LYS A 140 -26.29 36.55 -20.42
C LYS A 140 -26.55 36.41 -21.93
N ARG A 141 -26.99 35.23 -22.38
CA ARG A 141 -27.27 34.97 -23.80
C ARG A 141 -28.45 35.77 -24.32
N HIS A 142 -29.50 35.94 -23.52
CA HIS A 142 -30.65 36.76 -23.90
C HIS A 142 -30.22 38.21 -24.15
N LEU A 143 -29.45 38.82 -23.25
CA LEU A 143 -28.94 40.19 -23.44
C LEU A 143 -28.07 40.32 -24.70
N ILE A 144 -27.16 39.36 -24.92
CA ILE A 144 -26.31 39.35 -26.12
C ILE A 144 -27.16 39.25 -27.39
N ASN A 145 -28.18 38.39 -27.39
CA ASN A 145 -29.05 38.18 -28.56
C ASN A 145 -29.91 39.41 -28.89
N GLU A 146 -30.29 40.19 -27.88
CA GLU A 146 -30.97 41.48 -28.03
C GLU A 146 -30.00 42.62 -28.43
N GLY A 147 -28.71 42.32 -28.63
CA GLY A 147 -27.68 43.32 -28.97
C GLY A 147 -27.29 44.22 -27.80
N ILE A 148 -27.64 43.85 -26.57
CA ILE A 148 -27.31 44.60 -25.36
C ILE A 148 -25.88 44.27 -24.93
N GLY A 149 -25.00 45.27 -24.99
CA GLY A 149 -23.63 45.16 -24.52
C GLY A 149 -23.55 44.93 -23.00
N LEU A 150 -22.62 44.07 -22.57
CA LEU A 150 -22.40 43.72 -21.16
C LEU A 150 -21.50 44.78 -20.48
N HIS A 151 -22.03 45.98 -20.26
CA HIS A 151 -21.29 47.10 -19.68
C HIS A 151 -21.38 47.12 -18.14
N GLY A 152 -20.54 47.93 -17.47
CA GLY A 152 -20.63 48.18 -16.02
C GLY A 152 -20.26 47.00 -15.11
N GLY A 153 -19.53 46.00 -15.63
CA GLY A 153 -19.13 44.82 -14.86
C GLY A 153 -20.19 43.73 -14.73
N VAL A 154 -21.32 43.89 -15.42
CA VAL A 154 -22.37 42.86 -15.53
C VAL A 154 -21.80 41.67 -16.29
N PHE A 155 -21.89 40.47 -15.71
CA PHE A 155 -21.24 39.25 -16.21
C PHE A 155 -19.70 39.34 -16.36
N SER A 156 -19.03 40.12 -15.49
CA SER A 156 -17.56 40.32 -15.52
C SER A 156 -16.73 39.05 -15.29
N VAL A 157 -17.29 38.05 -14.59
CA VAL A 157 -16.64 36.75 -14.40
C VAL A 157 -17.15 35.79 -15.45
N ASP A 158 -16.25 35.28 -16.29
CA ASP A 158 -16.61 34.30 -17.30
C ASP A 158 -16.71 32.89 -16.71
N LEU A 159 -17.88 32.56 -16.18
CA LEU A 159 -18.17 31.23 -15.63
C LEU A 159 -18.11 30.12 -16.69
N GLU A 160 -18.34 30.45 -17.97
CA GLU A 160 -18.27 29.50 -19.09
C GLU A 160 -16.84 28.96 -19.27
N ARG A 161 -15.81 29.77 -18.96
CA ARG A 161 -14.42 29.34 -19.05
C ARG A 161 -14.05 28.27 -18.02
N PHE A 162 -14.67 28.29 -16.84
CA PHE A 162 -14.36 27.35 -15.77
C PHE A 162 -15.32 26.16 -15.74
N PHE A 163 -16.63 26.41 -15.85
CA PHE A 163 -17.67 25.38 -15.76
C PHE A 163 -18.14 24.85 -17.12
N GLY A 164 -17.68 25.42 -18.23
CA GLY A 164 -18.19 25.09 -19.56
C GLY A 164 -19.58 25.65 -19.82
N ILE A 165 -20.26 25.14 -20.84
CA ILE A 165 -21.64 25.53 -21.14
C ILE A 165 -22.60 24.67 -20.30
N PRO A 166 -23.49 25.24 -19.46
CA PRO A 166 -24.36 24.48 -18.55
C PRO A 166 -25.45 23.66 -19.25
N SER A 167 -25.62 23.84 -20.55
CA SER A 167 -26.52 23.08 -21.42
C SER A 167 -25.78 22.16 -22.41
N ASP A 168 -24.45 22.04 -22.33
CA ASP A 168 -23.68 21.14 -23.18
C ASP A 168 -23.79 19.70 -22.68
N ARG A 169 -24.56 18.90 -23.41
CA ARG A 169 -24.83 17.48 -23.11
C ARG A 169 -23.60 16.58 -23.26
N THR A 170 -22.58 17.03 -23.97
CA THR A 170 -21.34 16.29 -24.25
C THR A 170 -20.15 16.78 -23.42
N GLY A 171 -20.37 17.81 -22.59
CA GLY A 171 -19.31 18.40 -21.79
C GLY A 171 -18.96 17.59 -20.53
N PRO A 172 -17.82 17.90 -19.89
CA PRO A 172 -17.36 17.22 -18.67
C PRO A 172 -18.38 17.27 -17.53
N LEU A 173 -19.18 18.35 -17.45
CA LEU A 173 -20.21 18.51 -16.45
C LEU A 173 -21.38 17.53 -16.65
N ALA A 174 -21.76 17.27 -17.90
CA ALA A 174 -22.78 16.28 -18.23
C ALA A 174 -22.30 14.86 -17.92
N ASP A 175 -21.03 14.55 -18.25
CA ASP A 175 -20.41 13.27 -17.90
C ASP A 175 -20.37 13.05 -16.38
N TYR A 176 -19.96 14.08 -15.62
CA TYR A 176 -19.97 14.04 -14.16
C TYR A 176 -21.37 13.74 -13.59
N PHE A 177 -22.43 14.36 -14.12
CA PHE A 177 -23.79 14.08 -13.66
C PHE A 177 -24.26 12.67 -14.04
N ARG A 178 -23.90 12.17 -15.23
CA ARG A 178 -24.21 10.79 -15.64
C ARG A 178 -23.54 9.79 -14.71
N ASP A 179 -22.27 10.00 -14.36
CA ASP A 179 -21.55 9.12 -13.45
C ASP A 179 -22.04 9.24 -12.01
N SER A 180 -22.43 10.44 -11.56
CA SER A 180 -23.07 10.66 -10.26
C SER A 180 -24.42 9.94 -10.14
N VAL A 181 -25.19 9.86 -11.23
CA VAL A 181 -26.44 9.08 -11.26
C VAL A 181 -26.15 7.58 -11.24
N LYS A 182 -25.19 7.10 -12.04
CA LYS A 182 -24.76 5.68 -12.02
C LYS A 182 -24.26 5.25 -10.64
N ALA A 183 -23.54 6.13 -9.94
CA ALA A 183 -23.06 5.92 -8.58
C ALA A 183 -24.17 6.06 -7.51
N GLY A 184 -25.40 6.39 -7.89
CA GLY A 184 -26.52 6.56 -6.95
C GLY A 184 -26.45 7.84 -6.10
N HIS A 185 -25.55 8.77 -6.42
CA HIS A 185 -25.42 10.05 -5.71
C HIS A 185 -26.53 11.04 -6.08
N LEU A 186 -27.05 10.95 -7.31
CA LEU A 186 -28.18 11.75 -7.79
C LEU A 186 -29.29 10.86 -8.34
N LYS A 187 -30.54 11.32 -8.23
CA LYS A 187 -31.70 10.61 -8.78
C LYS A 187 -31.77 10.64 -10.31
N SER A 188 -31.30 11.71 -10.92
CA SER A 188 -31.33 11.91 -12.38
C SER A 188 -30.37 13.02 -12.80
N VAL A 189 -29.94 12.99 -14.06
CA VAL A 189 -29.19 14.08 -14.68
C VAL A 189 -30.07 15.33 -14.72
N PRO A 190 -29.53 16.54 -14.47
CA PRO A 190 -30.26 17.80 -14.63
C PRO A 190 -30.92 17.90 -16.01
N GLU A 191 -32.15 18.40 -16.08
CA GLU A 191 -32.98 18.38 -17.29
C GLU A 191 -32.31 19.02 -18.51
N ALA A 192 -31.59 20.13 -18.33
CA ALA A 192 -30.84 20.80 -19.40
C ALA A 192 -29.70 19.95 -20.01
N LEU A 193 -29.28 18.90 -19.31
CA LEU A 193 -28.16 18.03 -19.65
C LEU A 193 -28.59 16.57 -19.95
N ARG A 194 -29.89 16.29 -19.94
CA ARG A 194 -30.46 15.03 -20.44
C ARG A 194 -30.47 15.03 -21.96
#